data_AF-A0A660T647-F1
#
_entry.id   AF-A0A660T647-F1
#
_cell.length_a   1.000
_cell.length_b   1.000
_cell.length_c   1.000
_cell.angle_alpha   90.00
_cell.angle_beta   90.00
_cell.angle_gamma   90.00
#
_symmetry.space_group_name_H-M   'P 1'
#
loop_
_entity.id
_entity.type
_entity.pdbx_description
1 polymer ?
#
loop_
_entity_poly.entity_id
_entity_poly.type
_entity_poly.pdbx_seq_one_letter_code
_entity_poly.pdbx_strand_id
1 'polypeptide(L)'
;MGGGSANNPESKTRQSINLTVIDPEAFEGTDYYYKEIERFKNRVKKSKLHPGFKEIRFPGERGLKQLKLSQEKGVDVNSELLSKLNGIALKYRMEEIK
;
A
#
# COMPACT_ATOMS: atom_id res chain seq x y z
N MET A 1 10.71 10.53 16.88
CA MET A 1 9.95 9.88 15.80
C MET A 1 10.93 9.03 15.02
N GLY A 2 10.96 7.72 15.22
CA GLY A 2 12.08 6.88 14.78
C GLY A 2 11.60 5.56 14.23
N GLY A 3 11.53 5.47 12.90
CA GLY A 3 11.42 4.22 12.17
C GLY A 3 12.46 4.24 11.07
N GLY A 4 13.62 3.64 11.33
CA GLY A 4 14.74 3.54 10.39
C GLY A 4 15.70 2.44 10.83
N SER A 5 16.60 2.00 9.95
CA SER A 5 17.51 0.87 10.17
C SER A 5 18.57 1.07 11.28
N ALA A 6 18.53 2.23 11.97
CA ALA A 6 19.41 2.59 13.08
C ALA A 6 18.70 2.59 14.44
N ASN A 7 17.58 1.88 14.59
CA ASN A 7 16.91 1.75 15.89
C ASN A 7 17.57 0.65 16.73
N ASN A 8 17.99 1.01 17.94
CA ASN A 8 18.42 0.04 18.96
C ASN A 8 17.24 -0.87 19.33
N PRO A 9 17.29 -2.19 19.05
CA PRO A 9 16.20 -3.12 19.32
C PRO A 9 15.87 -3.25 20.82
N GLU A 10 16.82 -2.91 21.70
CA GLU A 10 16.65 -2.94 23.16
C GLU A 10 16.00 -1.66 23.71
N SER A 11 15.85 -0.62 22.88
CA SER A 11 15.25 0.64 23.32
C SER A 11 13.73 0.58 23.25
N LYS A 12 13.05 1.10 24.27
CA LYS A 12 11.59 1.24 24.25
C LYS A 12 11.17 2.17 23.12
N THR A 13 10.56 1.61 22.09
CA THR A 13 9.98 2.40 21.01
C THR A 13 8.69 3.08 21.51
N ARG A 14 8.49 4.33 21.12
CA ARG A 14 7.23 5.05 21.29
C ARG A 14 6.74 5.44 19.91
N GLN A 15 5.56 4.97 19.54
CA GLN A 15 4.87 5.35 18.32
C GLN A 15 3.60 6.11 18.71
N SER A 16 3.34 7.22 18.03
CA SER A 16 2.10 7.99 18.16
C SER A 16 1.46 8.03 16.79
N ILE A 17 0.18 7.69 16.72
CA ILE A 17 -0.59 7.60 15.47
C ILE A 17 -1.77 8.56 15.59
N ASN A 18 -2.03 9.32 14.52
CA ASN A 18 -3.28 10.06 14.36
C ASN A 18 -4.11 9.38 13.28
N LEU A 19 -5.39 9.16 13.58
CA LEU A 19 -6.39 8.70 12.63
C LEU A 19 -7.48 9.77 12.56
N THR A 20 -7.69 10.32 11.37
CA THR A 20 -8.77 11.26 11.10
C THR A 20 -9.73 10.63 10.10
N VAL A 21 -11.01 10.66 10.41
CA VAL A 21 -12.09 10.16 9.55
C VAL A 21 -12.99 11.33 9.20
N ILE A 22 -13.27 11.48 7.91
CA ILE A 22 -14.17 12.51 7.38
C ILE A 22 -15.33 11.77 6.75
N ASP A 23 -16.54 12.04 7.22
CA ASP A 23 -17.78 11.48 6.68
C ASP A 23 -18.34 12.41 5.59
N PRO A 24 -18.32 12.02 4.29
CA PRO A 24 -18.86 12.84 3.22
C PRO A 24 -20.37 13.11 3.35
N GLU A 25 -21.11 12.23 4.03
CA GLU A 25 -22.56 12.38 4.22
C GLU A 25 -22.90 13.60 5.07
N ALA A 26 -22.03 13.97 6.02
CA ALA A 26 -22.18 15.16 6.85
C ALA A 26 -21.95 16.49 6.10
N PHE A 27 -21.59 16.43 4.81
CA PHE A 27 -21.38 17.60 3.94
C PHE A 27 -22.45 17.63 2.83
N GLU A 28 -22.03 17.56 1.56
CA GLU A 28 -22.91 17.62 0.37
C GLU A 28 -23.50 16.24 0.00
N GLY A 29 -23.34 15.24 0.87
CA GLY A 29 -23.81 13.87 0.65
C GLY A 29 -22.79 12.98 -0.06
N THR A 30 -22.86 11.69 0.25
CA THR A 30 -21.93 10.67 -0.25
C THR A 30 -21.97 10.52 -1.77
N ASP A 31 -23.17 10.55 -2.35
CA ASP A 31 -23.36 10.41 -3.80
C ASP A 31 -22.74 11.57 -4.58
N TYR A 32 -22.87 12.79 -4.08
CA TYR A 32 -22.29 13.97 -4.72
C TYR A 32 -20.76 13.93 -4.65
N TYR A 33 -20.21 13.55 -3.49
CA TYR A 33 -18.77 13.36 -3.32
C TYR A 33 -18.21 12.36 -4.35
N TYR A 34 -18.79 11.18 -4.49
CA TYR A 34 -18.30 10.19 -5.46
C TYR A 34 -18.39 10.68 -6.91
N LYS A 35 -19.47 11.39 -7.27
CA LYS A 35 -19.62 11.98 -8.62
C LYS A 35 -18.49 12.97 -8.92
N GLU A 36 -18.17 13.86 -7.99
CA GLU A 36 -17.10 14.84 -8.19
C GLU A 36 -15.71 14.19 -8.17
N ILE A 37 -15.46 13.18 -7.33
CA ILE A 37 -14.22 12.41 -7.37
C ILE A 37 -14.03 11.71 -8.73
N GLU A 38 -15.07 11.09 -9.29
CA GLU A 38 -14.99 10.47 -10.62
C GLU A 38 -14.78 11.50 -11.73
N ARG A 39 -15.45 12.66 -11.67
CA ARG A 39 -15.23 13.77 -12.60
C ARG A 39 -13.78 14.25 -12.56
N PHE A 40 -13.22 14.44 -11.36
CA PHE A 40 -11.83 14.80 -11.15
C PHE A 40 -10.88 13.74 -11.73
N LYS A 41 -11.12 12.46 -11.41
CA LYS A 41 -10.35 11.32 -11.92
C LYS A 41 -10.26 11.34 -13.45
N ASN A 42 -11.41 11.50 -14.10
CA ASN A 42 -11.53 11.52 -15.54
C ASN A 42 -10.81 12.72 -16.18
N ARG A 43 -10.91 13.91 -15.57
CA ARG A 43 -10.21 15.11 -16.07
C ARG A 43 -8.70 14.94 -16.03
N VAL A 44 -8.16 14.45 -14.92
CA VAL A 44 -6.72 14.24 -14.75
C VAL A 44 -6.21 13.20 -15.74
N LYS A 45 -6.89 12.05 -15.87
CA LYS A 45 -6.47 10.97 -16.78
C LYS A 45 -6.48 11.37 -18.26
N LYS A 46 -7.33 12.32 -18.66
CA LYS A 46 -7.40 12.86 -20.03
C LYS A 46 -6.44 14.01 -20.28
N SER A 47 -5.70 14.48 -19.28
CA SER A 47 -4.76 15.59 -19.44
C SER A 47 -3.56 15.17 -20.30
N LYS A 48 -2.95 16.15 -20.98
CA LYS A 48 -1.79 15.90 -21.85
C LYS A 48 -0.65 15.28 -21.03
N LEU A 49 -0.12 14.17 -21.53
CA LEU A 49 1.05 13.53 -20.96
C LEU A 49 2.32 14.33 -21.28
N HIS A 50 3.23 14.39 -20.31
CA HIS A 50 4.59 14.84 -20.57
C HIS A 50 5.29 13.85 -21.51
N PRO A 51 6.11 14.30 -22.48
CA PRO A 51 6.90 13.40 -23.32
C PRO A 51 7.66 12.35 -22.50
N GLY A 52 7.64 11.09 -22.95
CA GLY A 52 8.25 9.95 -22.27
C GLY A 52 7.36 9.23 -21.25
N PHE A 53 6.19 9.79 -20.89
CA PHE A 53 5.26 9.14 -19.97
C PHE A 53 4.13 8.41 -20.70
N LYS A 54 3.73 7.24 -20.19
CA LYS A 54 2.71 6.37 -20.80
C LYS A 54 1.30 6.59 -20.24
N GLU A 55 1.18 6.99 -18.98
CA GLU A 55 -0.09 7.23 -18.31
C GLU A 55 0.10 8.15 -17.09
N ILE A 56 -0.97 8.85 -16.69
CA ILE A 56 -1.06 9.51 -15.37
C ILE A 56 -1.63 8.47 -14.41
N ARG A 57 -1.06 8.35 -13.21
CA ARG A 57 -1.54 7.43 -12.17
C ARG A 57 -2.01 8.19 -10.94
N PHE A 58 -3.03 7.65 -10.28
CA PHE A 58 -3.44 8.10 -8.95
C PHE A 58 -2.67 7.35 -7.85
N PRO A 59 -2.46 7.99 -6.69
CA PRO A 59 -1.98 7.28 -5.50
C PRO A 59 -2.81 6.02 -5.24
N GLY A 60 -2.15 4.91 -4.95
CA GLY A 60 -2.79 3.61 -4.72
C GLY A 60 -3.06 2.76 -5.97
N GLU A 61 -3.20 3.33 -7.18
CA GLU A 61 -3.52 2.53 -8.39
C GLU A 61 -2.49 1.44 -8.70
N ARG A 62 -1.19 1.76 -8.57
CA ARG A 62 -0.13 0.77 -8.75
C ARG A 62 -0.22 -0.34 -7.70
N GLY A 63 -0.52 0.01 -6.46
CA GLY A 63 -0.68 -0.94 -5.35
C GLY A 63 -1.88 -1.86 -5.57
N LEU A 64 -3.01 -1.32 -6.02
CA LEU A 64 -4.20 -2.12 -6.36
C LEU A 64 -3.93 -3.08 -7.54
N LYS A 65 -3.21 -2.62 -8.57
CA LYS A 65 -2.76 -3.50 -9.67
C LYS A 65 -1.87 -4.64 -9.15
N GLN A 66 -0.93 -4.34 -8.26
CA GLN A 66 -0.06 -5.35 -7.66
C GLN A 66 -0.83 -6.31 -6.75
N LEU A 67 -1.76 -5.81 -5.95
CA LEU A 67 -2.61 -6.63 -5.08
C LEU A 67 -3.40 -7.66 -5.89
N LYS A 68 -4.04 -7.21 -6.98
CA LYS A 68 -4.77 -8.09 -7.89
C LYS A 68 -3.85 -9.16 -8.49
N LEU A 69 -2.67 -8.75 -8.97
CA LEU A 69 -1.67 -9.68 -9.50
C LEU A 69 -1.25 -10.71 -8.45
N SER A 70 -1.03 -10.29 -7.21
CA SER A 70 -0.62 -11.19 -6.12
C SER A 70 -1.74 -12.12 -5.65
N GLN A 71 -3.00 -11.70 -5.74
CA GLN A 71 -4.14 -12.58 -5.50
C GLN A 71 -4.26 -13.67 -6.59
N GLU A 72 -3.95 -13.32 -7.85
CA GLU A 72 -4.03 -14.25 -8.98
C GLU A 72 -2.83 -15.19 -9.07
N LYS A 73 -1.62 -14.71 -8.76
CA LYS A 73 -0.36 -15.42 -9.03
C LYS A 73 0.46 -15.76 -7.79
N GLY A 74 0.01 -15.35 -6.61
CA GLY A 74 0.80 -15.39 -5.38
C GLY A 74 1.72 -14.17 -5.24
N VAL A 75 2.30 -14.03 -4.05
CA VAL A 75 3.26 -12.95 -3.74
C VAL A 75 4.64 -13.40 -4.18
N ASP A 76 5.32 -12.57 -4.98
CA ASP A 76 6.70 -12.80 -5.36
C ASP A 76 7.62 -12.56 -4.15
N VAL A 77 8.36 -13.59 -3.74
CA VAL A 77 9.26 -13.57 -2.58
C VAL A 77 10.63 -13.99 -3.07
N ASN A 78 11.63 -13.14 -2.84
CA ASN A 78 13.00 -13.49 -3.20
C ASN A 78 13.57 -14.62 -2.31
N SER A 79 14.55 -15.36 -2.81
CA SER A 79 15.11 -16.53 -2.15
C SER A 79 15.75 -16.22 -0.79
N GLU A 80 16.35 -15.03 -0.63
CA GLU A 80 16.95 -14.61 0.63
C GLU A 80 15.89 -14.42 1.72
N LEU A 81 14.77 -13.77 1.39
CA LEU A 81 13.65 -13.57 2.30
C LEU A 81 12.98 -14.91 2.64
N LEU A 82 12.79 -15.78 1.65
CA LEU A 82 12.21 -17.12 1.87
C LEU A 82 13.08 -17.94 2.85
N SER A 83 14.40 -17.92 2.67
CA SER A 83 15.35 -18.57 3.57
C SER A 83 15.26 -18.03 5.00
N LYS A 84 15.16 -16.71 5.18
CA LYS A 84 14.97 -16.08 6.49
C LYS A 84 13.65 -16.50 7.14
N LEU A 85 12.56 -16.54 6.37
CA LEU A 85 11.23 -16.95 6.86
C LEU A 85 11.24 -18.42 7.29
N ASN A 86 11.83 -19.32 6.49
CA ASN A 86 11.94 -20.74 6.83
C ASN A 86 12.86 -20.97 8.04
N GLY A 87 13.92 -20.17 8.21
CA GLY A 87 14.74 -20.17 9.42
C GLY A 87 13.96 -19.78 10.69
N ILE A 88 13.04 -18.82 10.57
CA ILE A 88 12.11 -18.47 11.67
C ILE A 88 11.13 -19.62 11.93
N ALA A 89 10.56 -20.21 10.89
CA ALA A 89 9.63 -21.36 11.02
C ALA A 89 10.29 -22.52 11.78
N LEU A 90 11.52 -22.89 11.42
CA LEU A 90 12.30 -23.93 12.10
C LEU A 90 12.55 -23.60 13.58
N LYS A 91 12.95 -22.35 13.88
CA LYS A 91 13.18 -21.90 15.26
C LYS A 91 11.94 -22.09 16.15
N TYR A 92 10.75 -21.87 15.59
CA TYR A 92 9.47 -21.99 16.30
C TYR A 92 8.73 -23.30 16.03
N ARG A 93 9.35 -24.27 15.34
CA ARG A 93 8.78 -25.59 15.00
C ARG A 93 7.48 -25.49 14.20
N MET A 94 7.42 -24.57 13.25
CA MET A 94 6.32 -24.40 12.29
C MET A 94 6.69 -25.04 10.93
N GLU A 95 5.69 -25.29 10.09
CA GLU A 95 5.89 -25.78 8.72
C GLU A 95 6.58 -24.71 7.86
N GLU A 96 7.47 -25.15 6.97
CA GLU A 96 8.17 -24.28 6.03
C GLU A 96 7.25 -23.75 4.94
N ILE A 97 7.55 -22.55 4.46
CA ILE A 97 6.88 -21.95 3.31
C ILE A 97 7.53 -22.53 2.05
N LYS A 98 6.70 -23.17 1.20
CA LYS A 98 7.08 -23.75 -0.09
C LYS A 98 7.08 -22.71 -1.20
#